data_AF-A0A353YX15-F1
#
_entry.id   AF-A0A353YX15-F1
#
_cell.length_a   1.000
_cell.length_b   1.000
_cell.length_c   1.000
_cell.angle_alpha   90.00
_cell.angle_beta   90.00
_cell.angle_gamma   90.00
#
_symmetry.space_group_name_H-M   'P 1'
#
loop_
_entity.id
_entity.type
_entity.pdbx_description
1 polymer ?
#
loop_
_entity_poly.entity_id
_entity_poly.type
_entity_poly.pdbx_seq_one_letter_code
_entity_poly.pdbx_strand_id
1 'polypeptide(L)'
;MKTRILFLSLFLFILSGTLLSQHLGAYSDYMDQFYIFDKGTSKKFEDLRVQSYMIGGENVLYINNAGHLKMYYQGNITLLERGGITSKNYFAKDHLSGYNIFEKLKVVYKGEIIELSSRCSIYEAQDSLVAFYDLNEESLRVFYKGAIQDIESGMLGSPISKWKSGDNIVAYISSRTNDFKIWYRGDVQVIIKNVEETLFRVGKDIVAYVDPLDESFKAFYKGEIYELNDFAPESFRMGDMFVAFVDHMGEFKIFENGEVKIISTITPEGYMAEDYSLAYIEDGRFWVWHNNQAIEIEAWVPTTYKLDWNTIAYLDNSQRIWVVQNGERKYLSNELVNTFEIYRDLIQMNVKVNRNIIYYQEKFYEGESFFK
;
A
#
# COMPACT_ATOMS: atom_id res chain seq x y z
N MET A 1 30.68 -19.41 52.46
CA MET A 1 30.88 -18.83 51.12
C MET A 1 29.94 -19.55 50.17
N LYS A 2 28.69 -19.12 49.95
CA LYS A 2 28.22 -17.99 49.12
C LYS A 2 28.87 -17.95 47.73
N THR A 3 28.24 -18.62 46.75
CA THR A 3 27.94 -18.01 45.45
C THR A 3 26.75 -18.74 44.82
N ARG A 4 25.54 -18.18 44.99
CA ARG A 4 24.35 -18.56 44.22
C ARG A 4 24.40 -17.79 42.92
N ILE A 5 24.40 -18.48 41.79
CA ILE A 5 24.24 -17.89 40.46
C ILE A 5 22.77 -17.49 40.34
N LEU A 6 22.53 -16.17 40.28
CA LEU A 6 21.21 -15.59 40.08
C LEU A 6 20.90 -15.64 38.58
N PHE A 7 19.92 -16.46 38.18
CA PHE A 7 19.34 -16.38 36.84
C PHE A 7 18.38 -15.19 36.82
N LEU A 8 18.80 -14.09 36.20
CA LEU A 8 17.96 -12.93 35.95
C LEU A 8 17.19 -13.19 34.65
N SER A 9 15.97 -13.72 34.73
CA SER A 9 15.09 -13.80 33.55
C SER A 9 14.63 -12.39 33.21
N LEU A 10 15.22 -11.83 32.14
CA LEU A 10 14.82 -10.57 31.55
C LEU A 10 13.41 -10.74 30.97
N PHE A 11 12.41 -10.22 31.68
CA PHE A 11 11.04 -10.12 31.20
C PHE A 11 11.03 -9.08 30.08
N LEU A 12 11.14 -9.54 28.82
CA LEU A 12 10.90 -8.70 27.66
C LEU A 12 9.41 -8.33 27.65
N PHE A 13 9.10 -7.17 28.22
CA PHE A 13 7.86 -6.47 27.92
C PHE A 13 7.89 -6.15 26.42
N ILE A 14 7.15 -6.93 25.63
CA ILE A 14 6.70 -6.52 24.32
C ILE A 14 5.73 -5.36 24.59
N LEU A 15 6.27 -4.14 24.65
CA LEU A 15 5.48 -2.96 24.36
C LEU A 15 5.06 -3.11 22.89
N SER A 16 3.87 -3.65 22.67
CA SER A 16 3.06 -3.31 21.51
C SER A 16 2.71 -1.83 21.65
N GLY A 17 3.69 -0.97 21.36
CA GLY A 17 3.43 0.42 21.09
C GLY A 17 2.48 0.40 19.91
N THR A 18 1.23 0.78 20.14
CA THR A 18 0.40 1.29 19.07
C THR A 18 1.19 2.46 18.51
N LEU A 19 1.90 2.23 17.40
CA LEU A 19 2.30 3.31 16.54
C LEU A 19 1.01 4.07 16.32
N LEU A 20 0.93 5.29 16.86
CA LEU A 20 -0.15 6.22 16.56
C LEU A 20 0.04 6.60 15.10
N SER A 21 -0.27 5.66 14.20
CA SER A 21 -0.56 5.97 12.83
C SER A 21 -1.56 7.11 12.86
N GLN A 22 -1.23 8.16 12.14
CA GLN A 22 -2.14 9.27 11.97
C GLN A 22 -3.25 8.72 11.07
N HIS A 23 -4.49 8.78 11.54
CA HIS A 23 -5.63 8.27 10.79
C HIS A 23 -6.42 9.48 10.33
N LEU A 24 -6.31 9.74 9.04
CA LEU A 24 -6.96 10.83 8.36
C LEU A 24 -8.13 10.30 7.55
N GLY A 25 -9.20 11.08 7.51
CA GLY A 25 -10.30 10.89 6.58
C GLY A 25 -10.59 12.22 5.88
N ALA A 26 -11.27 12.18 4.74
CA ALA A 26 -11.68 13.39 4.05
C ALA A 26 -12.97 13.15 3.29
N TYR A 27 -13.87 14.14 3.33
CA TYR A 27 -15.17 14.02 2.70
C TYR A 27 -15.75 15.40 2.37
N SER A 28 -16.73 15.39 1.46
CA SER A 28 -17.62 16.52 1.24
C SER A 28 -18.98 16.26 1.87
N ASP A 29 -19.54 17.27 2.53
CA ASP A 29 -20.91 17.19 3.05
C ASP A 29 -21.97 17.38 1.94
N TYR A 30 -23.24 17.41 2.33
CA TYR A 30 -24.36 17.59 1.40
C TYR A 30 -24.43 19.01 0.79
N MET A 31 -23.69 19.98 1.34
CA MET A 31 -23.54 21.34 0.82
C MET A 31 -22.25 21.49 -0.01
N ASP A 32 -21.60 20.37 -0.35
CA ASP A 32 -20.31 20.32 -1.05
C ASP A 32 -19.14 20.98 -0.28
N GLN A 33 -19.28 21.25 1.03
CA GLN A 33 -18.18 21.77 1.85
C GLN A 33 -17.21 20.64 2.19
N PHE A 34 -15.91 20.93 2.16
CA PHE A 34 -14.87 19.92 2.34
C PHE A 34 -14.33 19.90 3.77
N TYR A 35 -14.31 18.70 4.35
CA TYR A 35 -13.85 18.42 5.70
C TYR A 35 -12.69 17.43 5.67
N ILE A 36 -11.78 17.61 6.64
CA ILE A 36 -10.75 16.63 6.96
C ILE A 36 -11.02 16.15 8.38
N PHE A 37 -11.08 14.84 8.53
CA PHE A 37 -11.11 14.15 9.80
C PHE A 37 -9.68 13.86 10.24
N ASP A 38 -9.32 14.31 11.44
CA ASP A 38 -8.06 13.98 12.10
C ASP A 38 -8.36 13.49 13.52
N LYS A 39 -8.12 12.19 13.75
CA LYS A 39 -8.16 11.53 15.07
C LYS A 39 -9.41 11.88 15.91
N GLY A 40 -10.59 11.72 15.32
CA GLY A 40 -11.87 11.91 16.01
C GLY A 40 -12.46 13.32 15.88
N THR A 41 -11.77 14.24 15.22
CA THR A 41 -12.27 15.59 14.96
C THR A 41 -12.36 15.86 13.47
N SER A 42 -13.55 16.21 12.99
CA SER A 42 -13.73 16.75 11.64
C SER A 42 -13.65 18.26 11.66
N LYS A 43 -12.86 18.85 10.76
CA LYS A 43 -12.76 20.30 10.59
C LYS A 43 -12.99 20.68 9.13
N LYS A 44 -13.81 21.71 8.91
CA LYS A 44 -14.03 22.28 7.58
C LYS A 44 -12.80 23.04 7.11
N PHE A 45 -12.41 22.84 5.85
CA PHE A 45 -11.27 23.52 5.22
C PHE A 45 -11.60 24.23 3.91
N GLU A 46 -12.66 23.85 3.19
CA GLU A 46 -13.14 24.60 2.02
C GLU A 46 -14.66 24.75 2.08
N ASP A 47 -15.16 25.94 1.71
CA ASP A 47 -16.60 26.23 1.63
C ASP A 47 -17.22 25.77 0.31
N LEU A 48 -16.40 25.32 -0.64
CA LEU A 48 -16.82 24.86 -1.97
C LEU A 48 -16.25 23.47 -2.25
N ARG A 49 -16.92 22.75 -3.16
CA ARG A 49 -16.50 21.42 -3.61
C ARG A 49 -15.05 21.42 -4.05
N VAL A 50 -14.26 20.52 -3.47
CA VAL A 50 -12.93 20.19 -3.98
C VAL A 50 -13.05 19.39 -5.28
N GLN A 51 -12.13 19.63 -6.20
CA GLN A 51 -12.12 18.92 -7.49
C GLN A 51 -11.70 17.46 -7.32
N SER A 52 -10.75 17.20 -6.41
CA SER A 52 -10.30 15.86 -6.03
C SER A 52 -9.52 15.90 -4.72
N TYR A 53 -9.37 14.77 -4.06
CA TYR A 53 -8.47 14.57 -2.93
C TYR A 53 -7.89 13.15 -2.92
N MET A 54 -6.76 12.98 -2.24
CA MET A 54 -6.16 11.70 -1.89
C MET A 54 -5.73 11.75 -0.43
N ILE A 55 -5.95 10.66 0.29
CA ILE A 55 -5.59 10.49 1.69
C ILE A 55 -4.37 9.56 1.74
N GLY A 56 -3.28 10.03 2.33
CA GLY A 56 -2.20 9.18 2.80
C GLY A 56 -2.33 8.99 4.32
N GLY A 57 -1.41 8.24 4.93
CA GLY A 57 -1.36 8.09 6.38
C GLY A 57 -1.27 9.43 7.13
N GLU A 58 -0.25 10.24 6.84
CA GLU A 58 -0.02 11.47 7.61
C GLU A 58 -0.51 12.76 6.96
N ASN A 59 -1.07 12.69 5.75
CA ASN A 59 -1.45 13.87 4.99
C ASN A 59 -2.69 13.65 4.12
N VAL A 60 -3.35 14.75 3.76
CA VAL A 60 -4.38 14.77 2.73
C VAL A 60 -3.98 15.79 1.68
N LEU A 61 -3.85 15.35 0.43
CA LEU A 61 -3.68 16.25 -0.72
C LEU A 61 -5.03 16.47 -1.37
N TYR A 62 -5.32 17.71 -1.75
CA TYR A 62 -6.55 18.01 -2.46
C TYR A 62 -6.41 19.21 -3.37
N ILE A 63 -7.22 19.22 -4.42
CA ILE A 63 -7.34 20.34 -5.36
C ILE A 63 -8.62 21.09 -5.01
N ASN A 64 -8.48 22.34 -4.59
CA ASN A 64 -9.64 23.14 -4.25
C ASN A 64 -10.42 23.61 -5.50
N ASN A 65 -11.56 24.27 -5.29
CA ASN A 65 -12.41 24.72 -6.40
C ASN A 65 -11.67 25.63 -7.40
N ALA A 66 -10.71 26.44 -6.93
CA ALA A 66 -9.87 27.32 -7.75
C ALA A 66 -8.73 26.60 -8.50
N GLY A 67 -8.59 25.27 -8.37
CA GLY A 67 -7.54 24.49 -9.01
C GLY A 67 -6.19 24.51 -8.29
N HIS A 68 -6.12 25.03 -7.05
CA HIS A 68 -4.89 25.03 -6.28
C HIS A 68 -4.69 23.68 -5.58
N LEU A 69 -3.50 23.09 -5.72
CA LEU A 69 -3.11 21.92 -4.95
C LEU A 69 -2.69 22.37 -3.55
N LYS A 70 -3.36 21.80 -2.54
CA LYS A 70 -3.08 22.04 -1.13
C LYS A 70 -2.80 20.71 -0.44
N MET A 71 -2.09 20.79 0.67
CA MET A 71 -1.82 19.65 1.55
C MET A 71 -2.20 20.01 2.98
N TYR A 72 -2.94 19.11 3.60
CA TYR A 72 -3.08 19.05 5.05
C TYR A 72 -1.98 18.17 5.62
N TYR A 73 -1.21 18.70 6.59
CA TYR A 73 -0.20 17.95 7.34
C TYR A 73 -0.14 18.51 8.76
N GLN A 74 -0.27 17.63 9.77
CA GLN A 74 -0.19 17.99 11.20
C GLN A 74 -1.06 19.20 11.58
N GLY A 75 -2.33 19.21 11.18
CA GLY A 75 -3.29 20.28 11.51
C GLY A 75 -3.21 21.54 10.65
N ASN A 76 -2.23 21.65 9.75
CA ASN A 76 -1.98 22.84 8.94
C ASN A 76 -2.25 22.59 7.45
N ILE A 77 -2.82 23.60 6.77
CA ILE A 77 -2.97 23.61 5.31
C ILE A 77 -1.83 24.40 4.69
N THR A 78 -1.09 23.76 3.78
CA THR A 78 -0.04 24.39 2.97
C THR A 78 -0.46 24.41 1.50
N LEU A 79 -0.27 25.55 0.83
CA LEU A 79 -0.41 25.65 -0.62
C LEU A 79 0.83 25.07 -1.29
N LEU A 80 0.67 24.04 -2.12
CA LEU A 80 1.77 23.39 -2.82
C LEU A 80 1.98 23.96 -4.22
N GLU A 81 0.89 24.16 -4.98
CA GLU A 81 0.97 24.62 -6.37
C GLU A 81 -0.27 25.43 -6.77
N ARG A 82 -0.06 26.42 -7.63
CA ARG A 82 -1.14 27.28 -8.14
C ARG A 82 -1.57 26.84 -9.54
N GLY A 83 -2.62 26.00 -9.61
CA GLY A 83 -3.21 25.58 -10.87
C GLY A 83 -2.37 24.56 -11.63
N GLY A 84 -2.88 24.10 -12.78
CA GLY A 84 -2.15 23.20 -13.69
C GLY A 84 -1.98 21.75 -13.20
N ILE A 85 -2.57 21.39 -12.05
CA ILE A 85 -2.58 20.04 -11.49
C ILE A 85 -3.99 19.47 -11.62
N THR A 86 -4.09 18.18 -11.96
CA THR A 86 -5.32 17.39 -11.93
C THR A 86 -5.16 16.20 -10.99
N SER A 87 -6.22 15.41 -10.78
CA SER A 87 -6.17 14.18 -9.98
C SER A 87 -5.14 13.14 -10.45
N LYS A 88 -4.64 13.25 -11.68
CA LYS A 88 -3.59 12.37 -12.24
C LYS A 88 -2.17 12.83 -11.94
N ASN A 89 -2.02 14.04 -11.39
CA ASN A 89 -0.73 14.70 -11.24
C ASN A 89 -0.20 14.69 -9.81
N TYR A 90 -0.93 14.16 -8.82
CA TYR A 90 -0.47 14.08 -7.45
C TYR A 90 -0.79 12.72 -6.84
N PHE A 91 -0.05 12.39 -5.78
CA PHE A 91 -0.23 11.16 -5.02
C PHE A 91 -0.08 11.46 -3.53
N ALA A 92 -0.80 10.70 -2.72
CA ALA A 92 -0.64 10.69 -1.26
C ALA A 92 -0.37 9.26 -0.81
N LYS A 93 0.75 9.07 -0.11
CA LYS A 93 1.14 7.83 0.52
C LYS A 93 1.40 8.08 2.00
N ASP A 94 1.76 7.03 2.73
CA ASP A 94 1.83 7.08 4.18
C ASP A 94 2.84 8.08 4.73
N HIS A 95 4.08 8.02 4.24
CA HIS A 95 5.17 8.88 4.71
C HIS A 95 5.65 9.85 3.63
N LEU A 96 5.02 9.81 2.47
CA LEU A 96 5.45 10.57 1.31
C LEU A 96 4.25 10.96 0.45
N SER A 97 4.24 12.20 0.01
CA SER A 97 3.29 12.67 -0.99
C SER A 97 4.03 13.44 -2.05
N GLY A 98 3.39 13.73 -3.17
CA GLY A 98 4.07 14.43 -4.24
C GLY A 98 3.18 14.75 -5.41
N TYR A 99 3.76 15.44 -6.37
CA TYR A 99 3.09 15.84 -7.58
C TYR A 99 4.08 16.01 -8.73
N ASN A 100 3.58 15.75 -9.93
CA ASN A 100 4.29 15.95 -11.17
C ASN A 100 3.53 16.96 -12.04
N ILE A 101 4.17 18.10 -12.29
CA ILE A 101 3.62 19.17 -13.12
C ILE A 101 4.65 19.60 -14.16
N PHE A 102 4.28 19.58 -15.44
CA PHE A 102 5.19 19.89 -16.56
C PHE A 102 6.52 19.12 -16.49
N GLU A 103 6.44 17.80 -16.24
CA GLU A 103 7.58 16.89 -16.04
C GLU A 103 8.42 17.18 -14.78
N LYS A 104 8.09 18.18 -13.97
CA LYS A 104 8.76 18.45 -12.71
C LYS A 104 8.15 17.59 -11.63
N LEU A 105 8.89 16.57 -11.20
CA LEU A 105 8.50 15.70 -10.09
C LEU A 105 8.98 16.32 -8.77
N LYS A 106 8.03 16.58 -7.88
CA LYS A 106 8.28 17.06 -6.52
C LYS A 106 7.66 16.11 -5.52
N VAL A 107 8.31 15.97 -4.38
CA VAL A 107 7.77 15.28 -3.21
C VAL A 107 7.64 16.23 -2.05
N VAL A 108 6.72 15.93 -1.15
CA VAL A 108 6.63 16.54 0.16
C VAL A 108 7.05 15.49 1.17
N TYR A 109 8.20 15.72 1.81
CA TYR A 109 8.78 14.83 2.80
C TYR A 109 8.92 15.59 4.11
N LYS A 110 8.26 15.11 5.18
CA LYS A 110 8.22 15.79 6.49
C LYS A 110 7.78 17.25 6.41
N GLY A 111 6.84 17.56 5.51
CA GLY A 111 6.30 18.91 5.30
C GLY A 111 7.13 19.80 4.37
N GLU A 112 8.33 19.38 3.95
CA GLU A 112 9.17 20.15 3.04
C GLU A 112 9.01 19.69 1.59
N ILE A 113 8.90 20.65 0.67
CA ILE A 113 8.83 20.39 -0.77
C ILE A 113 10.25 20.18 -1.29
N ILE A 114 10.51 19.02 -1.88
CA ILE A 114 11.78 18.65 -2.49
C ILE A 114 11.53 18.38 -3.97
N GLU A 115 12.25 19.08 -4.85
CA GLU A 115 12.25 18.77 -6.28
C GLU A 115 13.16 17.57 -6.52
N LEU A 116 12.58 16.48 -7.07
CA LEU A 116 13.32 15.26 -7.36
C LEU A 116 13.97 15.31 -8.75
N SER A 117 13.24 15.83 -9.74
CA SER A 117 13.74 16.05 -11.08
C SER A 117 12.93 17.14 -11.77
N SER A 118 13.61 17.93 -12.60
CA SER A 118 12.99 18.94 -13.45
C SER A 118 12.49 18.38 -14.78
N ARG A 119 12.85 17.12 -15.13
CA ARG A 119 12.42 16.40 -16.33
C ARG A 119 12.27 14.90 -16.02
N CYS A 120 11.14 14.56 -15.41
CA CYS A 120 10.76 13.21 -15.05
C CYS A 120 9.62 12.74 -15.95
N SER A 121 9.91 11.75 -16.80
CA SER A 121 8.91 11.15 -17.69
C SER A 121 8.08 10.06 -17.01
N ILE A 122 8.71 9.23 -16.18
CA ILE A 122 8.08 8.10 -15.49
C ILE A 122 8.56 8.00 -14.05
N TYR A 123 7.63 7.66 -13.14
CA TYR A 123 7.91 7.43 -11.73
C TYR A 123 6.90 6.46 -11.12
N GLU A 124 7.27 5.86 -10.00
CA GLU A 124 6.42 5.06 -9.13
C GLU A 124 6.63 5.52 -7.69
N ALA A 125 5.54 5.86 -7.02
CA ALA A 125 5.54 6.32 -5.65
C ALA A 125 4.92 5.24 -4.75
N GLN A 126 5.62 4.96 -3.65
CA GLN A 126 5.25 4.01 -2.60
C GLN A 126 5.31 4.73 -1.23
N ASP A 127 5.06 4.02 -0.13
CA ASP A 127 4.91 4.67 1.18
C ASP A 127 6.11 5.45 1.65
N SER A 128 7.32 4.95 1.39
CA SER A 128 8.57 5.56 1.82
C SER A 128 9.58 5.80 0.69
N LEU A 129 9.18 5.55 -0.56
CA LEU A 129 10.08 5.53 -1.71
C LEU A 129 9.42 6.14 -2.94
N VAL A 130 10.17 6.94 -3.69
CA VAL A 130 9.85 7.23 -5.10
C VAL A 130 11.00 6.75 -5.95
N ALA A 131 10.72 5.86 -6.89
CA ALA A 131 11.65 5.57 -7.95
C ALA A 131 11.22 6.34 -9.20
N PHE A 132 12.17 6.91 -9.92
CA PHE A 132 11.89 7.83 -11.01
C PHE A 132 13.03 7.85 -12.02
N TYR A 133 12.67 8.05 -13.29
CA TYR A 133 13.64 8.25 -14.35
C TYR A 133 13.89 9.74 -14.57
N ASP A 134 15.12 10.18 -14.31
CA ASP A 134 15.54 11.57 -14.49
C ASP A 134 16.16 11.74 -15.88
N LEU A 135 15.49 12.48 -16.77
CA LEU A 135 15.94 12.72 -18.14
C LEU A 135 17.14 13.67 -18.22
N ASN A 136 17.44 14.43 -17.17
CA ASN A 136 18.63 15.29 -17.17
C ASN A 136 19.89 14.47 -16.88
N GLU A 137 19.79 13.54 -15.93
CA GLU A 137 20.90 12.67 -15.52
C GLU A 137 20.98 11.38 -16.36
N GLU A 138 19.95 11.11 -17.19
CA GLU A 138 19.75 9.83 -17.89
C GLU A 138 19.95 8.63 -16.96
N SER A 139 19.32 8.70 -15.78
CA SER A 139 19.53 7.73 -14.69
C SER A 139 18.20 7.34 -14.04
N LEU A 140 18.06 6.05 -13.72
CA LEU A 140 17.03 5.59 -12.79
C LEU A 140 17.52 5.93 -11.38
N ARG A 141 16.69 6.69 -10.66
CA ARG A 141 17.01 7.21 -9.34
C ARG A 141 15.92 6.81 -8.36
N VAL A 142 16.28 6.81 -7.08
CA VAL A 142 15.36 6.59 -5.97
C VAL A 142 15.48 7.73 -4.97
N PHE A 143 14.34 8.25 -4.52
CA PHE A 143 14.24 9.07 -3.33
C PHE A 143 13.81 8.17 -2.16
N TYR A 144 14.69 8.02 -1.17
CA TYR A 144 14.45 7.18 -0.01
C TYR A 144 15.05 7.83 1.24
N LYS A 145 14.27 7.93 2.32
CA LYS A 145 14.68 8.53 3.60
C LYS A 145 15.32 9.94 3.48
N GLY A 146 14.84 10.75 2.53
CA GLY A 146 15.33 12.13 2.34
C GLY A 146 16.56 12.26 1.45
N ALA A 147 17.08 11.16 0.90
CA ALA A 147 18.22 11.18 -0.02
C ALA A 147 17.80 10.71 -1.42
N ILE A 148 18.41 11.32 -2.45
CA ILE A 148 18.33 10.85 -3.82
C ILE A 148 19.57 9.99 -4.11
N GLN A 149 19.36 8.80 -4.65
CA GLN A 149 20.42 7.87 -5.06
C GLN A 149 20.23 7.46 -6.51
N ASP A 150 21.33 7.44 -7.27
CA ASP A 150 21.38 6.88 -8.62
C ASP A 150 21.57 5.36 -8.53
N ILE A 151 20.67 4.59 -9.17
CA ILE A 151 20.68 3.12 -9.07
C ILE A 151 20.99 2.45 -10.41
N GLU A 152 20.73 3.11 -11.55
CA GLU A 152 21.17 2.63 -12.87
C GLU A 152 21.34 3.80 -13.83
N SER A 153 22.56 3.98 -14.37
CA SER A 153 22.83 4.98 -15.40
C SER A 153 22.56 4.41 -16.80
N GLY A 154 21.83 5.18 -17.61
CA GLY A 154 21.54 4.87 -19.01
C GLY A 154 22.70 5.17 -19.94
N MET A 155 23.58 6.12 -19.57
CA MET A 155 24.69 6.69 -20.34
C MET A 155 24.29 7.34 -21.67
N LEU A 156 23.60 6.59 -22.54
CA LEU A 156 23.01 7.01 -23.79
C LEU A 156 21.63 6.32 -23.92
N GLY A 157 20.60 6.94 -23.35
CA GLY A 157 19.21 6.46 -23.46
C GLY A 157 18.62 5.84 -22.19
N SER A 158 17.51 5.12 -22.34
CA SER A 158 16.74 4.62 -21.18
C SER A 158 17.55 3.59 -20.37
N PRO A 159 17.80 3.80 -19.06
CA PRO A 159 18.54 2.88 -18.21
C PRO A 159 17.83 1.55 -17.98
N ILE A 160 16.51 1.52 -18.20
CA ILE A 160 15.62 0.41 -17.83
C ILE A 160 14.66 0.04 -18.94
N SER A 161 14.37 -1.25 -19.04
CA SER A 161 13.34 -1.82 -19.94
C SER A 161 12.05 -2.17 -19.19
N LYS A 162 12.18 -2.61 -17.93
CA LYS A 162 11.07 -2.99 -17.05
C LYS A 162 11.44 -2.72 -15.60
N TRP A 163 10.50 -2.25 -14.81
CA TRP A 163 10.72 -2.00 -13.38
C TRP A 163 9.40 -1.96 -12.61
N LYS A 164 9.50 -2.20 -11.30
CA LYS A 164 8.44 -2.05 -10.30
C LYS A 164 9.06 -1.70 -8.96
N SER A 165 8.29 -1.06 -8.10
CA SER A 165 8.68 -0.67 -6.75
C SER A 165 7.72 -1.22 -5.70
N GLY A 166 8.24 -1.39 -4.49
CA GLY A 166 7.49 -1.50 -3.24
C GLY A 166 8.01 -0.45 -2.26
N ASP A 167 7.48 -0.40 -1.04
CA ASP A 167 7.75 0.64 -0.04
C ASP A 167 9.22 1.04 0.15
N ASN A 168 10.14 0.10 -0.03
CA ASN A 168 11.55 0.25 0.28
C ASN A 168 12.48 -0.53 -0.65
N ILE A 169 11.98 -0.93 -1.82
CA ILE A 169 12.66 -1.84 -2.74
C ILE A 169 12.25 -1.52 -4.18
N VAL A 170 13.17 -1.69 -5.12
CA VAL A 170 12.94 -1.52 -6.56
C VAL A 170 13.54 -2.70 -7.29
N ALA A 171 12.74 -3.39 -8.09
CA ALA A 171 13.20 -4.44 -8.99
C ALA A 171 13.12 -3.96 -10.43
N TYR A 172 14.18 -4.19 -11.21
CA TYR A 172 14.27 -3.67 -12.57
C TYR A 172 15.19 -4.51 -13.46
N ILE A 173 15.01 -4.38 -14.77
CA ILE A 173 15.90 -4.95 -15.78
C ILE A 173 16.67 -3.78 -16.41
N SER A 174 18.01 -3.85 -16.34
CA SER A 174 18.91 -2.85 -16.95
C SER A 174 18.90 -2.99 -18.47
N SER A 175 18.60 -1.91 -19.19
CA SER A 175 18.65 -1.92 -20.67
C SER A 175 20.05 -2.13 -21.23
N ARG A 176 21.09 -1.87 -20.43
CA ARG A 176 22.50 -1.92 -20.87
C ARG A 176 23.12 -3.29 -20.69
N THR A 177 22.79 -3.94 -19.57
CA THR A 177 23.40 -5.21 -19.18
C THR A 177 22.45 -6.40 -19.35
N ASN A 178 21.15 -6.12 -19.54
CA ASN A 178 20.07 -7.10 -19.43
C ASN A 178 20.08 -7.83 -18.07
N ASP A 179 20.71 -7.27 -17.04
CA ASP A 179 20.69 -7.88 -15.72
C ASP A 179 19.36 -7.54 -15.02
N PHE A 180 18.72 -8.56 -14.44
CA PHE A 180 17.65 -8.36 -13.47
C PHE A 180 18.27 -8.01 -12.12
N LYS A 181 17.97 -6.82 -11.62
CA LYS A 181 18.56 -6.23 -10.42
C LYS A 181 17.50 -5.85 -9.40
N ILE A 182 17.91 -5.84 -8.15
CA ILE A 182 17.12 -5.35 -7.03
C ILE A 182 17.93 -4.29 -6.30
N TRP A 183 17.39 -3.08 -6.19
CA TRP A 183 17.83 -2.12 -5.21
C TRP A 183 17.03 -2.33 -3.92
N TYR A 184 17.71 -2.54 -2.80
CA TYR A 184 17.08 -2.73 -1.49
C TYR A 184 17.78 -1.89 -0.43
N ARG A 185 17.07 -0.89 0.10
CA ARG A 185 17.51 -0.03 1.23
C ARG A 185 18.91 0.58 1.09
N GLY A 186 19.37 0.84 -0.14
CA GLY A 186 20.65 1.49 -0.44
C GLY A 186 21.59 0.65 -1.30
N ASP A 187 21.40 -0.67 -1.33
CA ASP A 187 22.29 -1.59 -2.03
C ASP A 187 21.65 -2.15 -3.30
N VAL A 188 22.38 -2.10 -4.41
CA VAL A 188 21.98 -2.73 -5.68
C VAL A 188 22.61 -4.11 -5.78
N GLN A 189 21.79 -5.13 -6.01
CA GLN A 189 22.22 -6.51 -6.22
C GLN A 189 21.82 -6.98 -7.61
N VAL A 190 22.72 -7.68 -8.29
CA VAL A 190 22.41 -8.41 -9.53
C VAL A 190 21.87 -9.77 -9.15
N ILE A 191 20.60 -10.02 -9.49
CA ILE A 191 19.90 -11.27 -9.15
C ILE A 191 20.12 -12.30 -10.25
N ILE A 192 19.89 -11.92 -11.50
CA ILE A 192 20.06 -12.78 -12.67
C ILE A 192 20.74 -11.97 -13.78
N LYS A 193 21.71 -12.56 -14.45
CA LYS A 193 22.43 -11.92 -15.56
C LYS A 193 21.79 -12.25 -16.90
N ASN A 194 21.87 -11.31 -17.84
CA ASN A 194 21.47 -11.51 -19.24
C ASN A 194 20.01 -12.02 -19.43
N VAL A 195 19.07 -11.41 -18.72
CA VAL A 195 17.63 -11.65 -18.81
C VAL A 195 16.99 -10.66 -19.79
N GLU A 196 16.38 -11.17 -20.86
CA GLU A 196 15.55 -10.35 -21.75
C GLU A 196 14.24 -9.93 -21.07
N GLU A 197 13.56 -10.90 -20.43
CA GLU A 197 12.36 -10.67 -19.65
C GLU A 197 12.26 -11.65 -18.47
N THR A 198 11.68 -11.17 -17.37
CA THR A 198 11.19 -12.01 -16.27
C THR A 198 9.87 -11.47 -15.76
N LEU A 199 9.02 -12.37 -15.26
CA LEU A 199 7.82 -12.03 -14.53
C LEU A 199 8.18 -11.78 -13.06
N PHE A 200 7.95 -10.56 -12.59
CA PHE A 200 8.18 -10.21 -11.19
C PHE A 200 7.10 -9.27 -10.63
N ARG A 201 6.92 -9.34 -9.31
CA ARG A 201 6.13 -8.40 -8.53
C ARG A 201 6.93 -7.99 -7.29
N VAL A 202 6.55 -6.85 -6.73
CA VAL A 202 7.30 -6.20 -5.66
C VAL A 202 6.31 -5.77 -4.59
N GLY A 203 6.65 -6.05 -3.33
CA GLY A 203 6.00 -5.54 -2.13
C GLY A 203 7.06 -5.05 -1.16
N LYS A 204 6.69 -4.59 0.03
CA LYS A 204 7.70 -4.19 1.03
C LYS A 204 8.59 -5.36 1.45
N ASP A 205 9.90 -5.11 1.43
CA ASP A 205 10.94 -6.09 1.78
C ASP A 205 10.93 -7.39 0.93
N ILE A 206 10.18 -7.44 -0.18
CA ILE A 206 10.02 -8.67 -0.96
C ILE A 206 9.88 -8.43 -2.48
N VAL A 207 10.51 -9.30 -3.28
CA VAL A 207 10.32 -9.41 -4.73
C VAL A 207 10.13 -10.87 -5.09
N ALA A 208 8.97 -11.24 -5.62
CA ALA A 208 8.77 -12.58 -6.19
C ALA A 208 8.97 -12.54 -7.70
N TYR A 209 9.66 -13.54 -8.23
CA TYR A 209 9.99 -13.61 -9.64
C TYR A 209 10.10 -15.05 -10.13
N VAL A 210 9.90 -15.24 -11.44
CA VAL A 210 10.19 -16.51 -12.12
C VAL A 210 11.57 -16.42 -12.74
N ASP A 211 12.46 -17.32 -12.37
CA ASP A 211 13.79 -17.39 -12.97
C ASP A 211 13.68 -17.88 -14.42
N PRO A 212 14.06 -17.08 -15.42
CA PRO A 212 13.90 -17.46 -16.82
C PRO A 212 14.87 -18.56 -17.28
N LEU A 213 15.87 -18.93 -16.47
CA LEU A 213 16.86 -19.95 -16.82
C LEU A 213 16.39 -21.37 -16.52
N ASP A 214 15.68 -21.56 -15.41
CA ASP A 214 15.22 -22.86 -14.93
C ASP A 214 13.70 -22.93 -14.67
N GLU A 215 12.99 -21.83 -14.91
CA GLU A 215 11.55 -21.65 -14.67
C GLU A 215 11.13 -21.75 -13.20
N SER A 216 12.05 -21.83 -12.25
CA SER A 216 11.73 -21.91 -10.83
C SER A 216 11.12 -20.61 -10.30
N PHE A 217 10.23 -20.74 -9.31
CA PHE A 217 9.63 -19.59 -8.63
C PHE A 217 10.46 -19.22 -7.41
N LYS A 218 10.98 -17.99 -7.37
CA LYS A 218 11.88 -17.51 -6.33
C LYS A 218 11.37 -16.22 -5.70
N ALA A 219 11.81 -15.93 -4.48
CA ALA A 219 11.62 -14.64 -3.85
C ALA A 219 12.92 -14.11 -3.24
N PHE A 220 13.23 -12.85 -3.53
CA PHE A 220 14.12 -12.06 -2.69
C PHE A 220 13.32 -11.57 -1.49
N TYR A 221 13.73 -11.92 -0.28
CA TYR A 221 13.08 -11.53 0.96
C TYR A 221 14.11 -11.04 1.97
N LYS A 222 14.01 -9.75 2.35
CA LYS A 222 14.89 -9.11 3.36
C LYS A 222 16.40 -9.30 3.12
N GLY A 223 16.86 -9.39 1.87
CA GLY A 223 18.28 -9.53 1.55
C GLY A 223 18.71 -10.93 1.13
N GLU A 224 17.85 -11.93 1.24
CA GLU A 224 18.14 -13.33 0.92
C GLU A 224 17.23 -13.84 -0.21
N ILE A 225 17.70 -14.83 -0.97
CA ILE A 225 16.94 -15.46 -2.05
C ILE A 225 16.41 -16.81 -1.56
N TYR A 226 15.13 -17.03 -1.73
CA TYR A 226 14.41 -18.25 -1.39
C TYR A 226 13.83 -18.87 -2.66
N GLU A 227 14.00 -20.18 -2.80
CA GLU A 227 13.27 -20.96 -3.79
C GLU A 227 11.89 -21.30 -3.21
N LEU A 228 10.84 -20.83 -3.86
CA LEU A 228 9.46 -21.03 -3.41
C LEU A 228 8.85 -22.29 -4.02
N ASN A 229 9.25 -22.60 -5.25
CA ASN A 229 8.78 -23.76 -5.99
C ASN A 229 9.74 -24.09 -7.16
N ASP A 230 9.84 -25.37 -7.51
CA ASP A 230 10.71 -25.84 -8.60
C ASP A 230 10.23 -25.37 -9.99
N PHE A 231 8.95 -24.96 -10.10
CA PHE A 231 8.31 -24.53 -11.33
C PHE A 231 7.56 -23.21 -11.15
N ALA A 232 7.35 -22.52 -12.27
CA ALA A 232 6.56 -21.30 -12.32
C ALA A 232 5.15 -21.55 -11.74
N PRO A 233 4.61 -20.62 -10.94
CA PRO A 233 3.28 -20.78 -10.37
C PRO A 233 2.23 -20.54 -11.47
N GLU A 234 1.08 -21.20 -11.37
CA GLU A 234 -0.07 -20.91 -12.24
C GLU A 234 -0.55 -19.46 -12.06
N SER A 235 -0.49 -18.98 -10.82
CA SER A 235 -0.77 -17.59 -10.48
C SER A 235 -0.08 -17.20 -9.18
N PHE A 236 0.23 -15.91 -9.03
CA PHE A 236 0.63 -15.34 -7.74
C PHE A 236 0.13 -13.91 -7.54
N ARG A 237 0.00 -13.56 -6.26
CA ARG A 237 -0.26 -12.22 -5.74
C ARG A 237 0.70 -11.95 -4.59
N MET A 238 0.97 -10.68 -4.34
CA MET A 238 1.89 -10.25 -3.29
C MET A 238 1.25 -9.15 -2.50
N GLY A 239 1.37 -9.24 -1.18
CA GLY A 239 1.29 -8.09 -0.31
C GLY A 239 2.69 -7.67 0.12
N ASP A 240 2.74 -6.92 1.21
CA ASP A 240 3.94 -6.62 1.95
C ASP A 240 4.45 -7.87 2.67
N MET A 241 5.72 -8.20 2.44
CA MET A 241 6.44 -9.25 3.15
C MET A 241 5.94 -10.69 2.94
N PHE A 242 4.96 -10.93 2.05
CA PHE A 242 4.49 -12.28 1.70
C PHE A 242 4.12 -12.42 0.22
N VAL A 243 4.04 -13.68 -0.23
CA VAL A 243 3.59 -14.07 -1.58
C VAL A 243 2.56 -15.18 -1.45
N ALA A 244 1.36 -15.00 -2.00
CA ALA A 244 0.37 -16.05 -2.14
C ALA A 244 0.38 -16.56 -3.59
N PHE A 245 0.41 -17.87 -3.79
CA PHE A 245 0.54 -18.45 -5.13
C PHE A 245 -0.13 -19.82 -5.24
N VAL A 246 -0.51 -20.17 -6.46
CA VAL A 246 -1.01 -21.50 -6.84
C VAL A 246 0.11 -22.19 -7.60
N ASP A 247 0.51 -23.37 -7.15
CA ASP A 247 1.53 -24.16 -7.84
C ASP A 247 0.96 -24.96 -9.03
N HIS A 248 1.82 -25.69 -9.73
CA HIS A 248 1.45 -26.50 -10.89
C HIS A 248 0.60 -27.74 -10.56
N MET A 249 0.47 -28.10 -9.28
CA MET A 249 -0.41 -29.17 -8.80
C MET A 249 -1.78 -28.64 -8.35
N GLY A 250 -1.97 -27.32 -8.40
CA GLY A 250 -3.17 -26.64 -7.94
C GLY A 250 -3.19 -26.35 -6.44
N GLU A 251 -2.12 -26.63 -5.69
CA GLU A 251 -2.03 -26.32 -4.26
C GLU A 251 -1.91 -24.80 -4.06
N PHE A 252 -2.70 -24.26 -3.14
CA PHE A 252 -2.64 -22.85 -2.76
C PHE A 252 -1.67 -22.67 -1.60
N LYS A 253 -0.61 -21.90 -1.84
CA LYS A 253 0.53 -21.74 -0.93
C LYS A 253 0.76 -20.27 -0.60
N ILE A 254 1.43 -20.06 0.52
CA ILE A 254 1.95 -18.76 0.94
C ILE A 254 3.41 -18.89 1.33
N PHE A 255 4.23 -17.95 0.85
CA PHE A 255 5.55 -17.69 1.40
C PHE A 255 5.46 -16.49 2.33
N GLU A 256 5.78 -16.68 3.61
CA GLU A 256 5.86 -15.61 4.60
C GLU A 256 6.93 -15.96 5.64
N ASN A 257 7.66 -14.95 6.13
CA ASN A 257 8.71 -15.13 7.14
C ASN A 257 9.79 -16.18 6.80
N GLY A 258 10.12 -16.36 5.51
CA GLY A 258 11.17 -17.28 5.06
C GLY A 258 10.71 -18.73 4.87
N GLU A 259 9.41 -19.03 5.02
CA GLU A 259 8.87 -20.38 4.89
C GLU A 259 7.71 -20.43 3.89
N VAL A 260 7.62 -21.51 3.13
CA VAL A 260 6.46 -21.84 2.29
C VAL A 260 5.50 -22.73 3.07
N LYS A 261 4.22 -22.38 3.07
CA LYS A 261 3.14 -23.12 3.73
C LYS A 261 2.01 -23.37 2.75
N ILE A 262 1.36 -24.52 2.89
CA ILE A 262 0.12 -24.81 2.16
C ILE A 262 -1.03 -24.16 2.93
N ILE A 263 -1.75 -23.25 2.26
CA ILE A 263 -3.03 -22.71 2.75
C ILE A 263 -4.12 -23.75 2.52
N SER A 264 -4.17 -24.30 1.30
CA SER A 264 -5.18 -25.26 0.88
C SER A 264 -4.64 -26.19 -0.20
N THR A 265 -5.15 -27.42 -0.24
CA THR A 265 -4.89 -28.38 -1.32
C THR A 265 -5.81 -28.17 -2.53
N ILE A 266 -6.66 -27.14 -2.50
CA ILE A 266 -7.61 -26.80 -3.56
C ILE A 266 -7.21 -25.46 -4.15
N THR A 267 -7.29 -25.34 -5.48
CA THR A 267 -7.08 -24.08 -6.16
C THR A 267 -8.21 -23.10 -5.81
N PRO A 268 -7.91 -21.91 -5.28
CA PRO A 268 -8.93 -20.92 -4.97
C PRO A 268 -9.60 -20.41 -6.24
N GLU A 269 -10.89 -20.12 -6.16
CA GLU A 269 -11.66 -19.47 -7.25
C GLU A 269 -11.13 -18.06 -7.54
N GLY A 270 -10.55 -17.42 -6.52
CA GLY A 270 -9.87 -16.14 -6.64
C GLY A 270 -9.24 -15.71 -5.31
N TYR A 271 -8.23 -14.85 -5.37
CA TYR A 271 -7.57 -14.31 -4.18
C TYR A 271 -6.98 -12.92 -4.43
N MET A 272 -6.89 -12.15 -3.35
CA MET A 272 -6.39 -10.78 -3.31
C MET A 272 -5.37 -10.66 -2.19
N ALA A 273 -4.22 -10.08 -2.50
CA ALA A 273 -3.17 -9.76 -1.54
C ALA A 273 -2.88 -8.27 -1.66
N GLU A 274 -3.00 -7.56 -0.56
CA GLU A 274 -2.78 -6.11 -0.47
C GLU A 274 -2.25 -5.80 0.94
N ASP A 275 -1.16 -5.03 1.00
CA ASP A 275 -0.40 -4.78 2.22
C ASP A 275 -0.18 -6.06 3.03
N TYR A 276 -0.65 -6.14 4.27
CA TYR A 276 -0.46 -7.31 5.14
C TYR A 276 -1.65 -8.28 5.11
N SER A 277 -2.59 -8.09 4.19
CA SER A 277 -3.85 -8.83 4.14
C SER A 277 -3.94 -9.77 2.94
N LEU A 278 -4.43 -10.99 3.17
CA LEU A 278 -4.75 -11.97 2.14
C LEU A 278 -6.18 -12.47 2.34
N ALA A 279 -7.03 -12.26 1.32
CA ALA A 279 -8.37 -12.80 1.24
C ALA A 279 -8.50 -13.71 0.01
N TYR A 280 -9.27 -14.78 0.13
CA TYR A 280 -9.47 -15.73 -0.97
C TYR A 280 -10.84 -16.39 -0.93
N ILE A 281 -11.21 -16.99 -2.06
CA ILE A 281 -12.47 -17.68 -2.26
C ILE A 281 -12.19 -19.15 -2.52
N GLU A 282 -12.83 -20.02 -1.76
CA GLU A 282 -12.76 -21.47 -1.90
C GLU A 282 -14.12 -22.08 -1.60
N ASP A 283 -14.61 -22.94 -2.49
CA ASP A 283 -15.93 -23.60 -2.41
C ASP A 283 -17.09 -22.61 -2.18
N GLY A 284 -17.06 -21.47 -2.87
CA GLY A 284 -18.04 -20.39 -2.74
C GLY A 284 -18.05 -19.68 -1.37
N ARG A 285 -17.03 -19.89 -0.53
CA ARG A 285 -16.87 -19.24 0.78
C ARG A 285 -15.77 -18.21 0.75
N PHE A 286 -15.87 -17.20 1.61
CA PHE A 286 -14.90 -16.14 1.74
C PHE A 286 -14.00 -16.37 2.94
N TRP A 287 -12.69 -16.46 2.68
CA TRP A 287 -11.66 -16.79 3.65
C TRP A 287 -10.64 -15.66 3.77
N VAL A 288 -10.01 -15.58 4.94
CA VAL A 288 -8.89 -14.68 5.22
C VAL A 288 -7.75 -15.47 5.83
N TRP A 289 -6.53 -15.21 5.37
CA TRP A 289 -5.33 -15.73 6.01
C TRP A 289 -4.87 -14.75 7.07
N HIS A 290 -4.81 -15.21 8.33
CA HIS A 290 -4.31 -14.41 9.43
C HIS A 290 -3.62 -15.29 10.48
N ASN A 291 -2.46 -14.85 10.98
CA ASN A 291 -1.69 -15.54 12.02
C ASN A 291 -1.42 -17.02 11.71
N ASN A 292 -1.03 -17.33 10.47
CA ASN A 292 -0.80 -18.69 9.97
C ASN A 292 -2.04 -19.60 9.96
N GLN A 293 -3.24 -19.02 9.91
CA GLN A 293 -4.48 -19.77 9.90
C GLN A 293 -5.42 -19.25 8.81
N ALA A 294 -6.04 -20.18 8.10
CA ALA A 294 -7.18 -19.94 7.24
C ALA A 294 -8.43 -19.76 8.10
N ILE A 295 -9.06 -18.59 8.04
CA ILE A 295 -10.26 -18.26 8.81
C ILE A 295 -11.42 -18.06 7.83
N GLU A 296 -12.47 -18.87 7.95
CA GLU A 296 -13.72 -18.65 7.21
C GLU A 296 -14.42 -17.41 7.77
N ILE A 297 -14.66 -16.41 6.92
CA ILE A 297 -15.32 -15.16 7.28
C ILE A 297 -16.80 -15.19 6.90
N GLU A 298 -17.11 -15.74 5.73
CA GLU A 298 -18.49 -15.90 5.24
C GLU A 298 -18.67 -17.22 4.50
N ALA A 299 -19.86 -17.83 4.67
CA ALA A 299 -20.30 -18.98 3.89
C ALA A 299 -20.81 -18.62 2.47
N TRP A 300 -20.50 -17.41 1.99
CA TRP A 300 -20.87 -16.85 0.70
C TRP A 300 -19.84 -15.79 0.30
N VAL A 301 -19.75 -15.43 -0.98
CA VAL A 301 -18.77 -14.45 -1.48
C VAL A 301 -19.34 -13.02 -1.48
N PRO A 302 -18.74 -12.06 -0.75
CA PRO A 302 -19.09 -10.65 -0.83
C PRO A 302 -18.98 -10.09 -2.25
N THR A 303 -20.01 -9.37 -2.70
CA THR A 303 -19.98 -8.69 -4.01
C THR A 303 -19.08 -7.46 -4.00
N THR A 304 -18.94 -6.81 -2.84
CA THR A 304 -18.07 -5.66 -2.63
C THR A 304 -17.27 -5.86 -1.35
N TYR A 305 -15.95 -5.95 -1.49
CA TYR A 305 -15.00 -5.97 -0.39
C TYR A 305 -13.74 -5.18 -0.77
N LYS A 306 -13.03 -4.66 0.23
CA LYS A 306 -11.76 -3.93 0.08
C LYS A 306 -10.78 -4.38 1.15
N LEU A 307 -9.50 -4.38 0.82
CA LEU A 307 -8.37 -4.67 1.71
C LEU A 307 -7.49 -3.42 1.81
N ASP A 308 -7.05 -3.07 3.00
CA ASP A 308 -6.06 -2.00 3.23
C ASP A 308 -5.37 -2.29 4.57
N TRP A 309 -4.05 -2.34 4.54
CA TRP A 309 -3.21 -2.67 5.68
C TRP A 309 -3.57 -4.04 6.30
N ASN A 310 -4.28 -4.02 7.43
CA ASN A 310 -4.76 -5.20 8.18
C ASN A 310 -6.28 -5.19 8.35
N THR A 311 -6.99 -4.41 7.52
CA THR A 311 -8.44 -4.23 7.58
C THR A 311 -9.06 -4.73 6.30
N ILE A 312 -10.10 -5.55 6.46
CA ILE A 312 -10.95 -5.98 5.36
C ILE A 312 -12.35 -5.49 5.66
N ALA A 313 -12.94 -4.74 4.74
CA ALA A 313 -14.32 -4.26 4.88
C ALA A 313 -15.15 -4.74 3.70
N TYR A 314 -16.38 -5.15 3.96
CA TYR A 314 -17.28 -5.66 2.93
C TYR A 314 -18.75 -5.42 3.28
N LEU A 315 -19.60 -5.49 2.25
CA LEU A 315 -21.05 -5.38 2.41
C LEU A 315 -21.70 -6.75 2.35
N ASP A 316 -22.64 -6.99 3.25
CA ASP A 316 -23.52 -8.16 3.16
C ASP A 316 -24.64 -7.99 2.11
N ASN A 317 -25.40 -9.06 1.89
CA ASN A 317 -26.54 -9.07 0.97
C ASN A 317 -27.65 -8.03 1.31
N SER A 318 -27.64 -7.48 2.53
CA SER A 318 -28.56 -6.43 2.99
C SER A 318 -27.90 -5.04 2.99
N GLN A 319 -26.75 -4.88 2.32
CA GLN A 319 -25.95 -3.66 2.28
C GLN A 319 -25.55 -3.15 3.67
N ARG A 320 -25.31 -4.06 4.63
CA ARG A 320 -24.69 -3.74 5.92
C ARG A 320 -23.21 -3.98 5.87
N ILE A 321 -22.46 -3.15 6.59
CA ILE A 321 -21.00 -3.22 6.60
C ILE A 321 -20.47 -4.11 7.70
N TRP A 322 -19.56 -4.98 7.29
CA TRP A 322 -18.77 -5.86 8.14
C TRP A 322 -17.31 -5.54 7.97
N VAL A 323 -16.55 -5.72 9.04
CA VAL A 323 -15.11 -5.52 9.06
C VAL A 323 -14.42 -6.72 9.68
N VAL A 324 -13.30 -7.14 9.10
CA VAL A 324 -12.37 -8.09 9.68
C VAL A 324 -11.12 -7.33 10.05
N GLN A 325 -10.78 -7.36 11.35
CA GLN A 325 -9.56 -6.79 11.90
C GLN A 325 -8.95 -7.80 12.85
N ASN A 326 -7.65 -8.05 12.73
CA ASN A 326 -6.96 -9.08 13.51
C ASN A 326 -7.69 -10.45 13.46
N GLY A 327 -8.24 -10.81 12.30
CA GLY A 327 -8.94 -12.09 12.09
C GLY A 327 -10.30 -12.19 12.78
N GLU A 328 -10.73 -11.16 13.51
CA GLU A 328 -12.05 -11.09 14.11
C GLU A 328 -13.00 -10.33 13.19
N ARG A 329 -14.11 -10.99 12.87
CA ARG A 329 -15.21 -10.38 12.12
C ARG A 329 -16.12 -9.59 13.07
N LYS A 330 -16.37 -8.33 12.73
CA LYS A 330 -17.21 -7.40 13.47
C LYS A 330 -18.30 -6.80 12.59
N TYR A 331 -19.52 -6.82 13.12
CA TYR A 331 -20.62 -6.05 12.56
C TYR A 331 -20.49 -4.58 12.97
N LEU A 332 -20.44 -3.67 12.00
CA LEU A 332 -20.29 -2.25 12.31
C LEU A 332 -21.64 -1.55 12.47
N SER A 333 -22.54 -1.66 11.50
CA SER A 333 -23.73 -0.81 11.45
C SER A 333 -24.92 -1.47 10.79
N ASN A 334 -26.11 -1.18 11.32
CA ASN A 334 -27.40 -1.54 10.72
C ASN A 334 -27.93 -0.50 9.73
N GLU A 335 -27.10 0.43 9.28
CA GLU A 335 -27.45 1.36 8.22
C GLU A 335 -27.18 0.79 6.83
N LEU A 336 -27.96 1.22 5.84
CA LEU A 336 -27.70 0.90 4.44
C LEU A 336 -26.50 1.73 3.99
N VAL A 337 -25.42 1.05 3.63
CA VAL A 337 -24.19 1.67 3.12
C VAL A 337 -24.25 1.71 1.61
N ASN A 338 -24.22 2.92 1.05
CA ASN A 338 -24.18 3.13 -0.40
C ASN A 338 -22.79 2.79 -0.95
N THR A 339 -21.75 3.34 -0.30
CA THR A 339 -20.34 3.12 -0.63
C THR A 339 -19.49 3.20 0.64
N PHE A 340 -18.32 2.59 0.63
CA PHE A 340 -17.33 2.73 1.69
C PHE A 340 -15.92 2.79 1.13
N GLU A 341 -15.05 3.49 1.84
CA GLU A 341 -13.60 3.49 1.64
C GLU A 341 -12.93 3.05 2.95
N ILE A 342 -11.77 2.43 2.82
CA ILE A 342 -10.92 2.07 3.94
C ILE A 342 -9.61 2.82 3.81
N TYR A 343 -9.12 3.32 4.94
CA TYR A 343 -7.85 4.01 5.08
C TYR A 343 -7.19 3.44 6.34
N ARG A 344 -6.39 2.40 6.19
CA ARG A 344 -5.82 1.58 7.26
C ARG A 344 -6.91 0.98 8.16
N ASP A 345 -7.06 1.48 9.39
CA ASP A 345 -8.08 1.03 10.36
C ASP A 345 -9.34 1.93 10.38
N LEU A 346 -9.36 3.00 9.58
CA LEU A 346 -10.48 3.91 9.42
C LEU A 346 -11.40 3.43 8.30
N ILE A 347 -12.69 3.33 8.60
CA ILE A 347 -13.72 3.04 7.58
C ILE A 347 -14.59 4.27 7.39
N GLN A 348 -14.60 4.80 6.17
CA GLN A 348 -15.45 5.92 5.78
C GLN A 348 -16.64 5.38 4.98
N MET A 349 -17.85 5.62 5.47
CA MET A 349 -19.09 5.15 4.86
C MET A 349 -19.93 6.32 4.36
N ASN A 350 -20.47 6.19 3.16
CA ASN A 350 -21.57 7.01 2.69
C ASN A 350 -22.89 6.26 2.92
N VAL A 351 -23.80 6.88 3.68
CA VAL A 351 -25.10 6.30 4.04
C VAL A 351 -26.23 7.26 3.69
N LYS A 352 -27.42 6.72 3.40
CA LYS A 352 -28.66 7.50 3.17
C LYS A 352 -28.44 8.63 2.13
N VAL A 353 -28.86 9.85 2.44
CA VAL A 353 -28.75 11.04 1.56
C VAL A 353 -27.38 11.72 1.77
N ASN A 354 -26.32 11.09 1.25
CA ASN A 354 -24.94 11.60 1.31
C ASN A 354 -24.41 11.94 2.71
N ARG A 355 -24.85 11.22 3.74
CA ARG A 355 -24.28 11.36 5.08
C ARG A 355 -22.99 10.56 5.15
N ASN A 356 -21.91 11.21 5.57
CA ASN A 356 -20.62 10.55 5.79
C ASN A 356 -20.50 10.14 7.25
N ILE A 357 -20.22 8.86 7.50
CA ILE A 357 -19.92 8.32 8.81
C ILE A 357 -18.50 7.75 8.77
N ILE A 358 -17.68 8.16 9.72
CA ILE A 358 -16.34 7.61 9.91
C ILE A 358 -16.37 6.70 11.13
N TYR A 359 -15.96 5.45 10.94
CA TYR A 359 -15.66 4.54 12.03
C TYR A 359 -14.16 4.54 12.30
N TYR A 360 -13.78 4.88 13.53
CA TYR A 360 -12.40 4.98 13.95
C TYR A 360 -12.28 4.68 15.45
N GLN A 361 -11.34 3.81 15.84
CA GLN A 361 -11.12 3.42 17.25
C GLN A 361 -12.42 3.08 18.00
N GLU A 362 -13.20 2.14 17.46
CA GLU A 362 -14.44 1.64 18.08
C GLU A 362 -15.54 2.70 18.26
N LYS A 363 -15.43 3.86 17.61
CA LYS A 363 -16.40 4.95 17.68
C LYS A 363 -16.85 5.40 16.30
N PHE A 364 -18.11 5.81 16.23
CA PHE A 364 -18.67 6.45 15.04
C PHE A 364 -18.58 7.97 15.20
N TYR A 365 -18.11 8.62 14.14
CA TYR A 365 -18.07 10.05 13.99
C TYR A 365 -18.96 10.40 12.80
N GLU A 366 -20.04 11.10 13.06
CA GLU A 366 -20.85 11.64 11.98
C GLU A 366 -20.14 12.89 11.45
N GLY A 367 -19.86 12.92 10.15
CA GLY A 367 -19.51 14.18 9.51
C GLY A 367 -20.68 15.14 9.68
N GLU A 368 -20.41 16.42 9.96
CA GLU A 368 -21.46 17.42 10.21
C GLU A 368 -22.52 17.37 9.10
N SER A 369 -23.63 16.72 9.41
CA SER A 369 -24.79 16.52 8.55
C SER A 369 -25.91 17.20 9.30
N PHE A 370 -26.18 18.47 8.97
CA PHE A 370 -27.30 19.22 9.57
C PHE A 370 -28.64 18.68 9.05
N PHE A 371 -29.04 17.54 9.60
CA PHE A 371 -30.44 17.20 9.82
C PHE A 371 -30.53 16.68 11.26
N LYS A 372 -30.83 17.60 12.19
CA LYS A 372 -31.36 17.26 13.51
C LYS A 372 -32.86 17.05 13.41
#